data_AF-A0A135VC72-F1
#
_entry.id   AF-A0A135VC72-F1
#
_cell.length_a   1.000
_cell.length_b   1.000
_cell.length_c   1.000
_cell.angle_alpha   90.00
_cell.angle_beta   90.00
_cell.angle_gamma   90.00
#
_symmetry.space_group_name_H-M   'P 1'
#
loop_
_entity.id
_entity.type
_entity.pdbx_description
1 polymer ?
#
loop_
_entity_poly.entity_id
_entity_poly.type
_entity_poly.pdbx_seq_one_letter_code
_entity_poly.pdbx_strand_id
1 'polypeptide(L)'
;MEDVQIILSALWVSLMLTYLLGDVIRIFSGDFVAGEMSGEKATQAMWMGAALFMLIPIAMVFLVIVLPNPVNGWLNIISAVFLFLFNLAGVRSYPGLYDRFLIVVGLVFNVVIVWYAWNWIFVAPL
;
A
#
# COMPACT_ATOMS: atom_id res chain seq x y z
N MET A 1 -19.60 10.62 -7.99
CA MET A 1 -20.07 10.11 -6.70
C MET A 1 -18.94 10.27 -5.73
N GLU A 2 -19.11 11.19 -4.81
CA GLU A 2 -18.09 11.47 -3.80
C GLU A 2 -17.84 10.23 -2.93
N ASP A 3 -18.85 9.36 -2.76
CA ASP A 3 -18.78 8.16 -1.94
C ASP A 3 -17.68 7.16 -2.34
N VAL A 4 -17.57 6.80 -3.62
CA VAL A 4 -16.51 5.87 -4.08
C VAL A 4 -15.12 6.47 -3.89
N GLN A 5 -14.97 7.78 -4.10
CA GLN A 5 -13.69 8.46 -3.88
C GLN A 5 -13.32 8.46 -2.40
N ILE A 6 -14.28 8.73 -1.51
CA ILE A 6 -14.08 8.67 -0.06
C ILE A 6 -13.70 7.25 0.37
N ILE A 7 -14.39 6.23 -0.13
CA ILE A 7 -14.09 4.82 0.18
C ILE A 7 -12.67 4.47 -0.29
N LEU A 8 -12.31 4.77 -1.54
CA LEU A 8 -10.99 4.49 -2.08
C LEU A 8 -9.89 5.24 -1.30
N SER A 9 -10.12 6.51 -0.95
CA SER A 9 -9.19 7.29 -0.13
C SER A 9 -8.99 6.67 1.26
N ALA A 10 -10.08 6.25 1.92
CA ALA A 10 -10.02 5.55 3.20
C ALA A 10 -9.31 4.18 3.12
N LEU A 11 -9.46 3.45 2.01
CA LEU A 11 -8.73 2.20 1.77
C LEU A 11 -7.22 2.45 1.62
N TRP A 12 -6.80 3.52 0.93
CA TRP A 12 -5.39 3.91 0.83
C TRP A 12 -4.79 4.31 2.17
N VAL A 13 -5.54 5.07 3.00
CA VAL A 13 -5.14 5.37 4.38
C VAL A 13 -4.97 4.07 5.17
N SER A 14 -5.94 3.15 5.08
CA SER A 14 -5.91 1.89 5.81
C SER A 14 -4.72 1.01 5.39
N LEU A 15 -4.41 0.96 4.09
CA LEU A 15 -3.25 0.27 3.56
C LEU A 15 -1.94 0.88 4.11
N MET A 16 -1.81 2.21 4.11
CA MET A 16 -0.61 2.87 4.65
C MET A 16 -0.42 2.64 6.14
N LEU A 17 -1.49 2.77 6.92
CA LEU A 17 -1.43 2.50 8.35
C LEU A 17 -1.06 1.05 8.65
N THR A 18 -1.45 0.11 7.79
CA THR A 18 -1.05 -1.30 7.90
C THR A 18 0.46 -1.48 7.68
N TYR A 19 1.04 -0.82 6.68
CA TYR A 19 2.49 -0.84 6.46
C TYR A 19 3.27 -0.22 7.64
N LEU A 20 2.83 0.96 8.10
CA LEU A 20 3.46 1.65 9.22
C LEU A 20 3.34 0.85 10.52
N LEU A 21 2.22 0.16 10.76
CA LEU A 21 2.07 -0.71 11.92
C LEU A 21 3.09 -1.86 11.89
N GLY A 22 3.35 -2.46 10.72
CA GLY A 22 4.37 -3.48 10.57
C GLY A 22 5.77 -2.97 10.92
N ASP A 23 6.13 -1.77 10.45
CA ASP A 23 7.43 -1.15 10.76
C ASP A 23 7.54 -0.82 12.26
N VAL A 24 6.48 -0.28 12.87
CA VAL A 24 6.43 -0.01 14.32
C VAL A 24 6.65 -1.29 15.12
N ILE A 25 5.94 -2.38 14.80
CA ILE A 25 6.11 -3.64 15.52
C ILE A 25 7.51 -4.21 15.31
N ARG A 26 8.10 -4.13 14.11
CA ARG A 26 9.49 -4.53 13.84
C ARG A 26 10.50 -3.80 14.73
N ILE A 27 10.30 -2.49 14.92
CA ILE A 27 11.15 -1.69 15.82
C ILE A 27 11.03 -2.16 17.27
N PHE A 28 9.82 -2.38 17.77
CA PHE A 28 9.59 -2.74 19.18
C PHE A 28 9.86 -4.22 19.51
N SER A 29 9.74 -5.12 18.55
CA SER A 29 10.06 -6.55 18.73
C SER A 29 11.56 -6.83 18.71
N GLY A 30 12.39 -5.90 18.21
CA GLY A 30 13.83 -6.10 18.04
C GLY A 30 14.21 -6.73 16.70
N ASP A 31 13.26 -6.95 15.81
CA ASP A 31 13.48 -7.46 14.44
C ASP A 31 13.97 -6.36 13.46
N PHE A 32 14.39 -5.20 14.00
CA PHE A 32 14.89 -4.04 13.26
C PHE A 32 16.30 -3.64 13.73
N VAL A 33 17.20 -3.43 12.77
CA VAL A 33 18.54 -2.87 13.02
C VAL A 33 18.64 -1.48 12.43
N ALA A 34 18.93 -0.49 13.27
CA ALA A 34 18.99 0.92 12.85
C ALA A 34 20.09 1.15 11.81
N GLY A 35 19.72 1.77 10.68
CA GLY A 35 20.64 2.05 9.59
C GLY A 35 20.84 0.89 8.61
N GLU A 36 20.15 -0.23 8.80
CA GLU A 36 20.19 -1.38 7.90
C GLU A 36 18.85 -1.58 7.18
N MET A 37 18.92 -2.11 5.97
CA MET A 37 17.79 -2.59 5.19
C MET A 37 18.18 -3.94 4.59
N SER A 38 17.36 -4.96 4.82
CA SER A 38 17.62 -6.32 4.34
C SER A 38 18.97 -6.91 4.79
N GLY A 39 19.44 -6.54 5.99
CA GLY A 39 20.71 -7.03 6.57
C GLY A 39 21.97 -6.35 6.02
N GLU A 40 21.83 -5.31 5.21
CA GLU A 40 22.95 -4.49 4.73
C GLU A 40 22.80 -3.04 5.16
N LYS A 41 23.93 -2.32 5.29
CA LYS A 41 23.91 -0.88 5.56
C LYS A 41 23.15 -0.16 4.46
N ALA A 42 22.06 0.50 4.85
CA ALA A 42 21.17 1.15 3.91
C ALA A 42 21.88 2.33 3.22
N THR A 43 21.94 2.27 1.89
CA THR A 43 22.49 3.36 1.07
C THR A 43 21.48 4.49 0.89
N GLN A 44 21.94 5.68 0.49
CA GLN A 44 21.05 6.79 0.14
C GLN A 44 20.02 6.41 -0.94
N ALA A 45 20.41 5.59 -1.91
CA ALA A 45 19.51 5.10 -2.95
C ALA A 45 18.40 4.20 -2.38
N MET A 46 18.72 3.36 -1.38
CA MET A 46 17.73 2.50 -0.72
C MET A 46 16.71 3.32 0.06
N TRP A 47 17.16 4.33 0.82
CA TRP A 47 16.25 5.25 1.53
C TRP A 47 15.35 6.02 0.58
N MET A 48 15.90 6.53 -0.53
CA MET A 48 15.12 7.20 -1.56
C MET A 48 14.09 6.25 -2.19
N GLY A 49 14.48 5.01 -2.50
CA GLY A 49 13.59 3.99 -3.02
C GLY A 49 12.42 3.69 -2.08
N ALA A 50 12.70 3.51 -0.79
CA ALA A 50 11.67 3.28 0.22
C ALA A 50 10.73 4.49 0.38
N ALA A 51 11.28 5.71 0.37
CA ALA A 51 10.49 6.94 0.43
C ALA A 51 9.54 7.07 -0.77
N LEU A 52 10.03 6.86 -2.00
CA LEU A 52 9.21 6.89 -3.20
C LEU A 52 8.15 5.80 -3.20
N PHE A 53 8.49 4.60 -2.72
CA PHE A 53 7.57 3.49 -2.63
C PHE A 53 6.42 3.76 -1.66
N MET A 54 6.72 4.23 -0.44
CA MET A 54 5.71 4.57 0.56
C MET A 54 4.92 5.84 0.22
N LEU A 55 5.46 6.70 -0.66
CA LEU A 55 4.74 7.86 -1.16
C LEU A 55 3.56 7.47 -2.06
N ILE A 56 3.61 6.33 -2.76
CA ILE A 56 2.53 5.89 -3.67
C ILE A 56 1.16 5.93 -2.97
N PRO A 57 0.93 5.15 -1.90
CA PRO A 57 -0.38 5.15 -1.25
C PRO A 57 -0.71 6.48 -0.55
N ILE A 58 0.28 7.25 -0.06
CA ILE A 58 0.03 8.62 0.47
C ILE A 58 -0.48 9.55 -0.63
N ALA A 59 0.14 9.53 -1.81
CA ALA A 59 -0.29 10.32 -2.94
C ALA A 59 -1.70 9.91 -3.39
N MET A 60 -2.00 8.61 -3.39
CA MET A 60 -3.31 8.10 -3.77
C MET A 60 -4.44 8.58 -2.86
N VAL A 61 -4.20 8.82 -1.56
CA VAL A 61 -5.20 9.42 -0.66
C VAL A 61 -5.75 10.74 -1.23
N PHE A 62 -4.86 11.58 -1.77
CA PHE A 62 -5.22 12.86 -2.38
C PHE A 62 -5.70 12.72 -3.82
N LEU A 63 -4.96 11.95 -4.64
CA LEU A 63 -5.26 11.81 -6.07
C LEU A 63 -6.64 11.20 -6.32
N VAL A 64 -7.08 10.30 -5.44
CA VAL A 64 -8.44 9.73 -5.51
C VAL A 64 -9.53 10.79 -5.38
N ILE A 65 -9.30 11.85 -4.61
CA ILE A 65 -10.31 12.90 -4.38
C ILE A 65 -10.35 13.86 -5.58
N VAL A 66 -9.19 14.18 -6.16
CA VAL A 66 -9.07 15.25 -7.16
C VAL A 66 -9.25 14.76 -8.59
N LEU A 67 -8.88 13.52 -8.91
CA LEU A 67 -8.90 13.03 -10.28
C LEU A 67 -10.28 12.53 -10.71
N PRO A 68 -10.72 12.82 -11.95
CA PRO A 68 -11.96 12.31 -12.48
C PRO A 68 -11.84 10.84 -12.92
N ASN A 69 -12.97 10.13 -12.92
CA ASN A 69 -13.14 8.84 -13.60
C ASN A 69 -13.10 9.07 -15.13
N PRO A 70 -12.47 8.22 -15.97
CA PRO A 70 -11.87 6.90 -15.68
C PRO A 70 -10.40 6.93 -15.24
N VAL A 71 -9.71 8.06 -15.33
CA VAL A 71 -8.26 8.16 -15.03
C VAL A 71 -7.97 7.70 -13.60
N ASN A 72 -8.78 8.15 -12.65
CA ASN A 72 -8.67 7.80 -11.25
C ASN A 72 -8.82 6.29 -11.02
N GLY A 73 -9.83 5.65 -11.59
CA GLY A 73 -10.04 4.20 -11.47
C GLY A 73 -8.84 3.39 -11.97
N TRP A 74 -8.26 3.76 -13.11
CA TRP A 74 -7.07 3.07 -13.64
C TRP A 74 -5.84 3.27 -12.76
N LEU A 75 -5.62 4.47 -12.23
CA LEU A 75 -4.52 4.73 -11.29
C LEU A 75 -4.66 3.85 -10.03
N ASN A 76 -5.86 3.72 -9.47
CA ASN A 76 -6.10 2.83 -8.34
C ASN A 76 -5.75 1.38 -8.67
N ILE A 77 -6.22 0.87 -9.81
CA ILE A 77 -5.96 -0.52 -10.23
C ILE A 77 -4.46 -0.75 -10.41
N ILE A 78 -3.78 0.11 -11.17
CA ILE A 78 -2.35 -0.06 -11.49
C ILE A 78 -1.51 0.02 -10.21
N SER A 79 -1.74 1.03 -9.36
CA SER A 79 -1.00 1.21 -8.12
C SER A 79 -1.24 0.06 -7.13
N ALA A 80 -2.49 -0.38 -6.97
CA ALA A 80 -2.81 -1.48 -6.06
C ALA A 80 -2.25 -2.83 -6.55
N VAL A 81 -2.31 -3.11 -7.86
CA VAL A 81 -1.70 -4.32 -8.44
C VAL A 81 -0.18 -4.29 -8.28
N PHE A 82 0.46 -3.15 -8.53
CA PHE A 82 1.89 -2.99 -8.33
C PHE A 82 2.30 -3.28 -6.87
N LEU A 83 1.63 -2.67 -5.90
CA LEU A 83 1.91 -2.89 -4.47
C LEU A 83 1.58 -4.32 -4.03
N PHE A 84 0.51 -4.91 -4.56
CA PHE A 84 0.14 -6.30 -4.29
C PHE A 84 1.25 -7.25 -4.74
N LEU A 85 1.72 -7.14 -5.98
CA LEU A 85 2.77 -7.99 -6.51
C LEU A 85 4.10 -7.80 -5.77
N PHE A 86 4.45 -6.56 -5.42
CA PHE A 86 5.65 -6.26 -4.64
C PHE A 86 5.60 -6.92 -3.25
N ASN A 87 4.50 -6.75 -2.51
CA ASN A 87 4.35 -7.35 -1.18
C ASN A 87 4.27 -8.87 -1.25
N LEU A 88 3.62 -9.43 -2.28
CA LEU A 88 3.54 -10.87 -2.48
C LEU A 88 4.92 -11.48 -2.74
N ALA A 89 5.78 -10.80 -3.50
CA ALA A 89 7.16 -11.22 -3.70
C ALA A 89 7.99 -11.15 -2.41
N GLY A 90 7.73 -10.14 -1.57
CA GLY A 90 8.44 -9.91 -0.31
C GLY A 90 8.00 -10.78 0.87
N VAL A 91 6.80 -11.38 0.85
CA VAL A 91 6.19 -12.03 2.03
C VAL A 91 7.04 -13.14 2.65
N ARG A 92 7.86 -13.85 1.84
CA ARG A 92 8.72 -14.94 2.31
C ARG A 92 9.95 -14.45 3.08
N SER A 93 10.32 -13.19 2.89
CA SER A 93 11.51 -12.59 3.48
C SER A 93 11.30 -12.17 4.94
N TYR A 94 10.05 -12.15 5.43
CA TYR A 94 9.72 -11.73 6.79
C TYR A 94 9.62 -12.93 7.76
N PRO A 95 10.45 -12.98 8.82
CA PRO A 95 10.46 -14.07 9.79
C PRO A 95 9.28 -14.01 10.78
N GLY A 96 8.83 -12.81 11.16
CA GLY A 96 7.78 -12.59 12.15
C GLY A 96 6.37 -12.99 11.68
N LEU A 97 5.61 -13.67 12.54
CA LEU A 97 4.20 -14.00 12.26
C LEU A 97 3.32 -12.76 12.11
N TYR A 98 3.61 -11.69 12.85
CA TYR A 98 2.88 -10.43 12.77
C TYR A 98 3.08 -9.74 11.40
N ASP A 99 4.30 -9.76 10.85
CA ASP A 99 4.59 -9.19 9.53
C ASP A 99 3.81 -9.92 8.45
N ARG A 100 3.80 -11.26 8.49
CA ARG A 100 3.03 -12.07 7.53
C ARG A 100 1.54 -11.79 7.62
N PHE A 101 1.00 -11.67 8.83
CA PHE A 101 -0.41 -11.31 9.04
C PHE A 101 -0.73 -9.94 8.45
N LEU A 102 0.07 -8.91 8.77
CA LEU A 102 -0.15 -7.55 8.27
C LEU A 102 0.04 -7.45 6.75
N ILE A 103 0.98 -8.20 6.16
CA ILE A 103 1.11 -8.30 4.71
C ILE A 103 -0.17 -8.88 4.10
N VAL A 104 -0.71 -9.98 4.64
CA VAL A 104 -1.97 -10.56 4.16
C VAL A 104 -3.12 -9.55 4.24
N VAL A 105 -3.23 -8.80 5.35
CA VAL A 105 -4.22 -7.72 5.48
C VAL A 105 -4.00 -6.63 4.41
N GLY A 106 -2.75 -6.23 4.17
CA GLY A 106 -2.40 -5.30 3.09
C GLY A 106 -2.78 -5.81 1.70
N LEU A 107 -2.58 -7.10 1.42
CA LEU A 107 -3.00 -7.74 0.17
C LEU A 107 -4.52 -7.69 0.01
N VAL A 108 -5.29 -7.89 1.09
CA VAL A 108 -6.75 -7.75 1.07
C VAL A 108 -7.16 -6.32 0.71
N PHE A 109 -6.54 -5.29 1.31
CA PHE A 109 -6.82 -3.90 0.94
C PHE A 109 -6.56 -3.63 -0.54
N ASN A 110 -5.45 -4.12 -1.10
CA ASN A 110 -5.17 -3.97 -2.54
C ASN A 110 -6.26 -4.62 -3.41
N VAL A 111 -6.73 -5.82 -3.06
CA VAL A 111 -7.82 -6.49 -3.79
C VAL A 111 -9.12 -5.67 -3.71
N VAL A 112 -9.46 -5.16 -2.52
CA VAL A 112 -10.66 -4.33 -2.32
C VAL A 112 -10.56 -3.02 -3.10
N ILE A 113 -9.40 -2.36 -3.15
CA ILE A 113 -9.15 -1.17 -3.98
C ILE A 113 -9.39 -1.48 -5.46
N VAL A 114 -8.81 -2.57 -5.98
CA VAL A 114 -9.01 -2.99 -7.37
C VAL A 114 -10.49 -3.25 -7.65
N TRP A 115 -11.19 -3.92 -6.74
CA TRP A 115 -12.61 -4.20 -6.89
C TRP A 115 -13.45 -2.91 -6.93
N TYR A 116 -13.28 -1.99 -5.99
CA TYR A 116 -14.01 -0.71 -6.00
C TYR A 116 -13.70 0.11 -7.25
N ALA A 117 -12.43 0.20 -7.64
CA ALA A 117 -12.02 0.95 -8.83
C ALA A 117 -12.57 0.33 -10.13
N TRP A 118 -12.57 -1.00 -10.23
CA TRP A 118 -13.12 -1.71 -11.39
C TRP A 118 -14.63 -1.48 -11.55
N ASN A 119 -15.39 -1.64 -10.45
CA ASN A 119 -16.83 -1.39 -10.48
C ASN A 119 -17.14 0.07 -10.84
N TRP A 120 -16.33 1.01 -10.35
CA TRP A 120 -16.49 2.42 -10.64
C TRP A 120 -16.24 2.78 -12.12
N ILE A 121 -15.34 2.07 -12.80
CA ILE A 121 -15.08 2.30 -14.23
C ILE A 121 -16.16 1.64 -15.10
N PHE A 122 -16.55 0.39 -14.80
CA PHE A 122 -17.22 -0.47 -15.77
C PHE A 122 -18.67 -0.84 -15.49
N VAL A 123 -19.12 -0.81 -14.22
CA VAL A 123 -20.42 -1.40 -13.87
C VAL A 123 -21.52 -0.34 -13.81
N ALA A 124 -21.41 0.59 -12.87
CA ALA A 124 -22.28 1.76 -12.70
C ALA A 124 -21.87 2.44 -11.39
N PRO A 125 -22.21 3.72 -11.20
CA PRO A 125 -21.89 4.42 -9.98
C PRO A 125 -22.76 3.84 -8.82
N LEU A 126 -22.15 3.06 -7.90
CA LEU A 126 -22.69 2.71 -6.57
C LEU A 126 -23.03 3.93 -5.70
#